data_AF-T2JKL0-F1
#
_entry.id   AF-T2JKL0-F1
#
_cell.length_a   1.000
_cell.length_b   1.000
_cell.length_c   1.000
_cell.angle_alpha   90.00
_cell.angle_beta   90.00
_cell.angle_gamma   90.00
#
_symmetry.space_group_name_H-M   'P 1'
#
loop_
_entity.id
_entity.type
_entity.pdbx_description
1 polymer ?
#
loop_
_entity_poly.entity_id
_entity_poly.type
_entity_poly.pdbx_seq_one_letter_code
_entity_poly.pdbx_strand_id
1 'polypeptide(L)'
;MSQGKIEQLGTPEAIYTRPASRFVAEFVTQANFIPAQRQGQLLITEIGAWELTSSQETVSQGDLMVRQEDISLKADDTAKVVISDRQFLGREYRYCLQTPSGGQIHARTTLHTQLEVGTKVQLAIASQSAQIFPAVSS
;
A
#
# COMPACT_ATOMS: atom_id res chain seq x y z
N MET A 1 6.30 20.45 -3.71
CA MET A 1 7.37 20.89 -4.62
C MET A 1 8.54 19.94 -4.45
N SER A 2 9.15 19.48 -5.53
CA SER A 2 10.40 18.71 -5.48
C SER A 2 11.42 19.43 -6.36
N GLN A 3 12.64 19.61 -5.86
CA GLN A 3 13.73 20.27 -6.61
C GLN A 3 13.36 21.64 -7.22
N GLY A 4 12.52 22.42 -6.53
CA GLY A 4 12.07 23.74 -7.01
C GLY A 4 10.97 23.72 -8.08
N LYS A 5 10.43 22.55 -8.45
CA LYS A 5 9.32 22.42 -9.40
C LYS A 5 8.00 22.07 -8.69
N ILE A 6 6.90 22.59 -9.24
CA ILE A 6 5.55 22.18 -8.82
C ILE A 6 5.31 20.77 -9.37
N GLU A 7 5.10 19.82 -8.47
CA GLU A 7 4.89 18.40 -8.81
C GLU A 7 3.45 18.14 -9.28
N GLN A 8 2.47 18.73 -8.60
CA GLN A 8 1.07 18.63 -8.95
C GLN A 8 0.31 19.84 -8.40
N LEU A 9 -0.65 20.34 -9.18
CA LEU A 9 -1.60 21.37 -8.77
C LEU A 9 -3.02 20.78 -8.93
N GLY A 10 -3.84 20.89 -7.90
CA GLY A 10 -5.20 20.34 -7.89
C GLY A 10 -5.88 20.55 -6.54
N THR A 11 -7.12 20.08 -6.41
CA THR A 11 -7.82 20.09 -5.11
C THR A 11 -7.18 19.08 -4.16
N PRO A 12 -7.31 19.24 -2.83
CA PRO A 12 -6.82 18.27 -1.86
C PRO A 12 -7.30 16.84 -2.16
N GLU A 13 -8.57 16.69 -2.56
CA GLU A 13 -9.18 15.40 -2.91
C GLU A 13 -8.54 14.80 -4.16
N ALA A 14 -8.28 15.60 -5.19
CA ALA A 14 -7.65 15.14 -6.42
C ALA A 14 -6.20 14.70 -6.17
N ILE A 15 -5.44 15.49 -5.40
CA ILE A 15 -4.06 15.17 -5.04
C ILE A 15 -4.00 13.91 -4.18
N TYR A 16 -4.96 13.72 -3.27
CA TYR A 16 -5.05 12.53 -2.42
C TYR A 16 -5.43 11.26 -3.18
N THR A 17 -6.41 11.36 -4.08
CA THR A 17 -6.98 10.19 -4.78
C THR A 17 -6.20 9.80 -6.03
N ARG A 18 -5.55 10.75 -6.69
CA ARG A 18 -4.79 10.56 -7.93
C ARG A 18 -3.47 11.36 -7.89
N PRO A 19 -2.51 10.94 -7.04
CA PRO A 19 -1.21 11.55 -7.01
C PRO A 19 -0.49 11.35 -8.36
N ALA A 20 0.08 12.43 -8.90
CA ALA A 20 0.73 12.41 -10.21
C ALA A 20 2.13 11.76 -10.18
N SER A 21 2.74 11.64 -9.00
CA SER A 21 4.05 11.02 -8.81
C SER A 21 4.14 10.31 -7.46
N ARG A 22 5.09 9.37 -7.33
CA ARG A 22 5.40 8.71 -6.06
C ARG A 22 5.74 9.72 -4.96
N PHE A 23 6.46 10.78 -5.29
CA PHE A 23 6.79 11.85 -4.34
C PHE A 23 5.53 12.54 -3.80
N VAL A 24 4.56 12.86 -4.67
CA VAL A 24 3.28 13.45 -4.23
C VAL A 24 2.51 12.46 -3.38
N ALA A 25 2.49 11.19 -3.77
CA ALA A 25 1.85 10.13 -3.00
C ALA A 25 2.48 9.99 -1.61
N GLU A 26 3.79 9.89 -1.47
CA GLU A 26 4.49 9.81 -0.18
C GLU A 26 4.22 11.02 0.71
N PHE A 27 4.09 12.20 0.12
CA PHE A 27 3.88 13.44 0.87
C PHE A 27 2.43 13.59 1.36
N VAL A 28 1.45 13.22 0.54
CA VAL A 28 0.03 13.54 0.80
C VAL A 28 -0.74 12.33 1.31
N THR A 29 -0.30 11.13 0.99
CA THR A 29 -1.01 9.90 1.33
C THR A 29 -0.21 9.13 2.38
N GLN A 30 -0.89 8.69 3.44
CA GLN A 30 -0.31 7.72 4.38
C GLN A 30 -0.31 6.35 3.69
N ALA A 31 0.53 6.19 2.66
CA ALA A 31 0.56 5.00 1.82
C ALA A 31 1.79 4.14 2.07
N ASN A 32 1.64 2.88 1.72
CA ASN A 32 2.70 1.89 1.62
C ASN A 32 3.14 1.80 0.16
N PHE A 33 4.44 1.56 -0.04
CA PHE A 33 5.03 1.31 -1.34
C PHE A 33 5.66 -0.07 -1.30
N ILE A 34 5.10 -1.00 -2.05
CA ILE A 34 5.46 -2.42 -2.00
C ILE A 34 6.10 -2.79 -3.34
N PRO A 35 7.34 -3.30 -3.35
CA PRO A 35 7.99 -3.71 -4.58
C PRO A 35 7.15 -4.75 -5.34
N ALA A 36 6.83 -4.42 -6.59
CA ALA A 36 5.96 -5.20 -7.45
C ALA A 36 6.63 -5.47 -8.81
N GLN A 37 6.44 -6.69 -9.29
CA GLN A 37 6.81 -7.09 -10.65
C GLN A 37 5.56 -7.41 -11.46
N ARG A 38 5.49 -6.89 -12.67
CA ARG A 38 4.37 -7.17 -13.57
C ARG A 38 4.58 -8.52 -14.27
N GLN A 39 3.59 -9.38 -14.18
CA GLN A 39 3.51 -10.64 -14.92
C GLN A 39 2.18 -10.68 -15.68
N GLY A 40 2.20 -10.25 -16.95
CA GLY A 40 1.00 -10.11 -17.77
C GLY A 40 0.07 -9.00 -17.25
N GLN A 41 -1.11 -9.38 -16.73
CA GLN A 41 -2.08 -8.48 -16.12
C GLN A 41 -2.01 -8.45 -14.59
N LEU A 42 -1.13 -9.26 -13.99
CA LEU A 42 -0.95 -9.34 -12.55
C LEU A 42 0.27 -8.52 -12.11
N LEU A 43 0.13 -7.83 -10.99
CA LEU A 43 1.25 -7.35 -10.19
C LEU A 43 1.53 -8.35 -9.08
N ILE A 44 2.75 -8.89 -9.10
CA ILE A 44 3.23 -9.83 -8.10
C ILE A 44 4.07 -9.08 -7.08
N THR A 45 3.72 -9.20 -5.81
CA THR A 45 4.54 -8.75 -4.67
C THR A 45 4.75 -9.91 -3.70
N GLU A 46 5.54 -9.68 -2.66
CA GLU A 46 5.73 -10.66 -1.59
C GLU A 46 4.49 -10.90 -0.71
N ILE A 47 3.50 -9.98 -0.71
CA ILE A 47 2.29 -10.11 0.10
C ILE A 47 1.08 -10.63 -0.68
N GLY A 48 1.20 -10.80 -1.99
CA GLY A 48 0.10 -11.22 -2.85
C GLY A 48 0.25 -10.79 -4.31
N ALA A 49 -0.77 -11.13 -5.09
CA ALA A 49 -0.90 -10.76 -6.49
C ALA A 49 -2.23 -10.01 -6.71
N TRP A 50 -2.21 -8.97 -7.55
CA TRP A 50 -3.41 -8.19 -7.88
C TRP A 50 -3.53 -7.92 -9.36
N GLU A 51 -4.77 -7.89 -9.83
CA GLU A 51 -5.08 -7.51 -11.21
C GLU A 51 -5.01 -6.00 -11.37
N LEU A 52 -4.25 -5.56 -12.39
CA LEU A 52 -4.24 -4.16 -12.78
C LEU A 52 -5.51 -3.84 -13.57
N THR A 53 -6.29 -2.89 -13.08
CA THR A 53 -7.48 -2.39 -13.77
C THR A 53 -7.17 -1.32 -14.82
N SER A 54 -5.90 -0.88 -14.96
CA SER A 54 -5.53 0.25 -15.82
C SER A 54 -4.39 -0.05 -16.81
N SER A 55 -4.39 0.73 -17.89
CA SER A 55 -3.53 0.68 -19.08
C SER A 55 -2.07 1.12 -18.84
N GLN A 56 -1.55 1.01 -17.61
CA GLN A 56 -0.13 1.24 -17.30
C GLN A 56 0.75 0.06 -17.76
N GLU A 57 0.55 -0.37 -19.01
CA GLU A 57 1.20 -1.53 -19.65
C GLU A 57 2.71 -1.43 -19.72
N THR A 58 3.25 -0.21 -19.60
CA THR A 58 4.67 0.09 -19.82
C THR A 58 5.56 -0.16 -18.61
N VAL A 59 5.01 -0.33 -17.41
CA VAL A 59 5.79 -0.54 -16.18
C VAL A 59 5.95 -2.04 -15.92
N SER A 60 7.15 -2.58 -16.19
CA SER A 60 7.49 -3.99 -15.93
C SER A 60 7.83 -4.24 -14.45
N GLN A 61 8.38 -3.25 -13.76
CA GLN A 61 8.73 -3.27 -12.34
C GLN A 61 8.50 -1.90 -11.72
N GLY A 62 8.02 -1.88 -10.48
CA GLY A 62 7.72 -0.63 -9.78
C GLY A 62 7.27 -0.87 -8.35
N ASP A 63 6.78 0.18 -7.71
CA ASP A 63 6.19 0.11 -6.38
C ASP A 63 4.68 0.19 -6.47
N LEU A 64 4.01 -0.82 -5.93
CA LEU A 64 2.57 -0.80 -5.69
C LEU A 64 2.29 0.15 -4.52
N MET A 65 1.67 1.28 -4.81
CA MET A 65 1.14 2.21 -3.83
C MET A 65 -0.19 1.68 -3.30
N VAL A 66 -0.29 1.59 -1.97
CA VAL A 66 -1.51 1.17 -1.27
C VAL A 66 -1.71 2.06 -0.05
N ARG A 67 -2.83 2.78 0.03
CA ARG A 67 -3.14 3.58 1.21
C ARG A 67 -3.43 2.68 2.40
N GLN A 68 -3.04 3.11 3.60
CA GLN A 68 -3.20 2.29 4.81
C GLN A 68 -4.66 1.90 5.07
N GLU A 69 -5.62 2.78 4.76
CA GLU A 69 -7.06 2.55 4.93
C GLU A 69 -7.69 1.63 3.86
N ASP A 70 -7.00 1.37 2.75
CA ASP A 70 -7.50 0.47 1.70
C ASP A 70 -7.08 -0.98 1.92
N ILE A 71 -6.38 -1.26 3.03
CA ILE A 71 -5.90 -2.59 3.40
C ILE A 71 -6.86 -3.22 4.41
N SER A 72 -7.45 -4.33 4.02
CA SER A 72 -8.19 -5.21 4.92
C SER A 72 -7.30 -6.36 5.41
N LEU A 73 -7.40 -6.69 6.69
CA LEU A 73 -6.63 -7.75 7.33
C LEU A 73 -7.53 -8.92 7.68
N LYS A 74 -7.08 -10.13 7.38
CA LYS A 74 -7.72 -11.38 7.79
C LYS A 74 -6.69 -12.31 8.41
N ALA A 75 -6.98 -12.86 9.58
CA ALA A 75 -6.13 -13.87 10.20
C ALA A 75 -6.02 -15.12 9.29
N ASP A 76 -4.80 -15.59 9.09
CA ASP A 76 -4.49 -16.77 8.30
C ASP A 76 -3.14 -17.35 8.74
N ASP A 77 -3.15 -18.54 9.34
CA ASP A 77 -1.93 -19.20 9.85
C ASP A 77 -0.94 -19.63 8.76
N THR A 78 -1.39 -19.69 7.51
CA THR A 78 -0.56 -20.01 6.34
C THR A 78 0.10 -18.75 5.73
N ALA A 79 -0.39 -17.56 6.10
CA ALA A 79 0.19 -16.31 5.65
C ALA A 79 1.60 -16.11 6.22
N LYS A 80 2.39 -15.30 5.51
CA LYS A 80 3.78 -15.01 5.86
C LYS A 80 3.98 -13.63 6.48
N VAL A 81 2.96 -12.76 6.39
CA VAL A 81 2.99 -11.42 6.99
C VAL A 81 2.47 -11.51 8.42
N VAL A 82 3.16 -10.86 9.35
CA VAL A 82 2.86 -10.93 10.79
C VAL A 82 2.61 -9.53 11.34
N ILE A 83 1.63 -9.39 12.24
CA ILE A 83 1.43 -8.14 12.99
C ILE A 83 2.58 -7.97 13.98
N SER A 84 3.35 -6.89 13.86
CA SER A 84 4.46 -6.55 14.76
C SER A 84 4.09 -5.48 15.80
N ASP A 85 3.17 -4.59 15.48
CA ASP A 85 2.65 -3.56 16.40
C ASP A 85 1.17 -3.25 16.12
N ARG A 86 0.47 -2.78 17.16
CA ARG A 86 -0.93 -2.35 17.10
C ARG A 86 -1.14 -1.14 17.99
N GLN A 87 -1.70 -0.09 17.42
CA GLN A 87 -2.01 1.17 18.11
C GLN A 87 -3.49 1.50 17.99
N PHE A 88 -4.14 1.75 19.13
CA PHE A 88 -5.51 2.24 19.18
C PHE A 88 -5.54 3.77 19.00
N LEU A 89 -6.27 4.24 17.99
CA LEU A 89 -6.38 5.66 17.64
C LEU A 89 -7.79 6.21 17.93
N GLY A 90 -8.46 5.68 18.96
CA GLY A 90 -9.78 6.11 19.42
C GLY A 90 -10.95 5.47 18.66
N ARG A 91 -10.95 5.53 17.33
CA ARG A 91 -12.02 4.94 16.48
C ARG A 91 -11.53 3.91 15.46
N GLU A 92 -10.22 3.69 15.44
CA GLU A 92 -9.53 2.84 14.48
C GLU A 92 -8.32 2.18 15.16
N TYR A 93 -7.82 1.12 14.55
CA TYR A 93 -6.50 0.58 14.83
C TYR A 93 -5.56 0.91 13.68
N ARG A 94 -4.34 1.32 14.04
CA ARG A 94 -3.20 1.27 13.13
C ARG A 94 -2.38 0.03 13.45
N TYR A 95 -2.19 -0.82 12.46
CA TYR A 95 -1.34 -2.00 12.54
C TYR A 95 -0.02 -1.73 11.82
N CYS A 96 1.08 -2.21 12.40
CA CYS A 96 2.34 -2.40 11.69
C CYS A 96 2.50 -3.90 11.40
N LEU A 97 2.77 -4.20 10.14
CA LEU A 97 2.88 -5.56 9.61
C LEU A 97 4.30 -5.74 9.11
N GLN A 98 4.89 -6.89 9.40
CA GLN A 98 6.22 -7.25 8.93
C GLN A 98 6.12 -8.28 7.80
N THR A 99 6.75 -7.96 6.68
CA THR A 99 6.81 -8.84 5.51
C THR A 99 8.00 -9.80 5.62
N PRO A 100 8.02 -10.91 4.86
CA PRO A 100 9.12 -11.86 4.86
C PRO A 100 10.48 -11.26 4.46
N SER A 101 10.49 -10.24 3.61
CA SER A 101 11.70 -9.50 3.23
C SER A 101 12.24 -8.60 4.34
N GLY A 102 11.51 -8.45 5.46
CA GLY A 102 11.82 -7.51 6.53
C GLY A 102 11.20 -6.12 6.33
N GLY A 103 10.46 -5.90 5.24
CA GLY A 103 9.71 -4.68 5.00
C GLY A 103 8.57 -4.46 6.00
N GLN A 104 8.10 -3.22 6.08
CA GLN A 104 6.98 -2.82 6.94
C GLN A 104 5.82 -2.31 6.11
N ILE A 105 4.62 -2.77 6.46
CA ILE A 105 3.36 -2.31 5.88
C ILE A 105 2.47 -1.83 7.01
N HIS A 106 1.88 -0.66 6.86
CA HIS A 106 0.92 -0.11 7.78
C HIS A 106 -0.49 -0.34 7.26
N ALA A 107 -1.44 -0.65 8.15
CA ALA A 107 -2.86 -0.74 7.80
C ALA A 107 -3.70 0.02 8.82
N ARG A 108 -4.74 0.72 8.36
CA ARG A 108 -5.74 1.37 9.22
C ARG A 108 -7.06 0.65 9.06
N THR A 109 -7.61 0.18 10.17
CA THR A 109 -8.85 -0.59 10.19
C THR A 109 -9.80 -0.05 11.25
N THR A 110 -11.08 -0.37 11.11
CA THR A 110 -12.11 0.01 12.08
C THR A 110 -12.03 -0.87 13.34
N LEU A 111 -12.84 -0.55 14.35
CA LEU A 111 -12.91 -1.31 15.61
C LEU A 111 -13.41 -2.76 15.47
N HIS A 112 -13.95 -3.13 14.32
CA HIS A 112 -14.38 -4.49 14.02
C HIS A 112 -13.20 -5.44 13.80
N THR A 113 -12.03 -4.92 13.43
CA THR A 113 -10.82 -5.72 13.24
C THR A 113 -9.96 -5.67 14.49
N GLN A 114 -10.01 -6.74 15.28
CA GLN A 114 -9.26 -6.87 16.54
C GLN A 114 -8.32 -8.08 16.44
N LEU A 115 -7.18 -7.85 15.83
CA LEU A 115 -6.12 -8.85 15.67
C LEU A 115 -5.00 -8.54 16.65
N GLU A 116 -4.37 -9.57 17.21
CA GLU A 116 -3.31 -9.39 18.20
C GLU A 116 -1.92 -9.37 17.54
N VAL A 117 -0.97 -8.72 18.21
CA VAL A 117 0.45 -8.78 17.81
C VAL A 117 0.91 -10.25 17.78
N GLY A 118 1.66 -10.62 16.74
CA GLY A 118 2.06 -12.00 16.46
C GLY A 118 1.10 -12.77 15.56
N THR A 119 -0.10 -12.24 15.26
CA THR A 119 -1.05 -12.88 14.34
C THR A 119 -0.51 -12.83 12.92
N LYS A 120 -0.55 -13.97 12.22
CA LYS A 120 -0.30 -14.04 10.78
C LYS A 120 -1.53 -13.60 10.01
N VAL A 121 -1.34 -12.77 8.99
CA VAL A 121 -2.45 -12.14 8.28
C VAL A 121 -2.28 -12.19 6.77
N GLN A 122 -3.38 -12.49 6.10
CA GLN A 122 -3.54 -12.24 4.68
C GLN A 122 -4.06 -10.80 4.50
N LEU A 123 -3.51 -10.10 3.52
CA LEU A 123 -3.91 -8.75 3.15
C LEU A 123 -4.85 -8.81 1.95
N ALA A 124 -5.94 -8.04 1.99
CA ALA A 124 -6.78 -7.77 0.84
C ALA A 124 -6.76 -6.26 0.55
N ILE A 125 -6.65 -5.91 -0.72
CA ILE A 125 -6.60 -4.51 -1.17
C ILE A 125 -7.81 -4.26 -2.06
N ALA A 126 -8.49 -3.13 -1.86
CA ALA A 126 -9.53 -2.69 -2.78
C ALA A 126 -8.92 -2.47 -4.18
N SER A 127 -9.35 -3.24 -5.17
CA SER A 127 -8.77 -3.22 -6.53
C SER A 127 -8.72 -1.84 -7.19
N GLN A 128 -9.64 -0.94 -6.83
CA GLN A 128 -9.71 0.42 -7.37
C GLN A 128 -8.68 1.40 -6.79
N SER A 129 -7.97 1.02 -5.72
CA SER A 129 -6.99 1.91 -5.07
C SER A 129 -5.53 1.58 -5.39
N ALA A 130 -5.28 0.43 -6.01
CA ALA A 130 -3.95 0.00 -6.41
C ALA A 130 -3.41 0.88 -7.55
N GLN A 131 -2.29 1.57 -7.30
CA GLN A 131 -1.57 2.34 -8.31
C GLN A 131 -0.12 1.88 -8.34
N ILE A 132 0.48 1.73 -9.52
CA ILE A 132 1.91 1.40 -9.64
C ILE A 132 2.69 2.64 -10.08
N PHE A 133 3.80 2.90 -9.38
CA PHE A 133 4.77 3.92 -9.77
C PHE A 133 6.07 3.25 -10.21
N PRO A 134 6.81 3.82 -11.17
CA PRO A 134 8.15 3.34 -11.49
C PRO A 134 9.04 3.32 -10.24
N ALA A 135 9.86 2.29 -10.11
CA ALA A 135 10.85 2.23 -9.02
C ALA A 135 11.80 3.43 -9.15
N VAL A 136 12.12 4.08 -8.03
CA VAL A 136 13.06 5.20 -8.03
C VAL A 136 14.43 4.65 -8.41
N SER A 137 14.93 5.03 -9.58
CA SER A 137 16.36 4.90 -9.87
C SER A 137 17.09 5.91 -9.00
N SER A 138 17.92 5.42 -8.08
CA SER A 138 18.85 6.22 -7.27
C SER A 138 19.80 7.04 -8.14
#